data_AF-A0A425C7N9-F1
#
_entry.id   AF-A0A425C7N9-F1
#
_cell.length_a   1.000
_cell.length_b   1.000
_cell.length_c   1.000
_cell.angle_alpha   90.00
_cell.angle_beta   90.00
_cell.angle_gamma   90.00
#
_symmetry.space_group_name_H-M   'P 1'
#
loop_
_entity.id
_entity.type
_entity.pdbx_description
1 polymer ?
#
loop_
_entity_poly.entity_id
_entity_poly.type
_entity_poly.pdbx_seq_one_letter_code
_entity_poly.pdbx_strand_id
1 'polypeptide(L)'
;MAQGEWQSLITTHEDAPCDGTDRVNEYFMKESLGKGAFAKVKRCERRVENAQPRPFAAKIMSKSALQRMKEYVRVGESMRAVTALDNVEAEIEVMRTLYHRNIVLLFEVINDPGSDKIYLILEYI
;
A
#
# COMPACT_ATOMS: atom_id res chain seq x y z
N MET A 1 28.47 4.88 -12.28
CA MET A 1 27.77 3.96 -11.36
C MET A 1 26.29 4.09 -11.69
N ALA A 2 25.72 3.13 -12.42
CA ALA A 2 24.29 3.14 -12.71
C ALA A 2 23.57 2.87 -11.40
N GLN A 3 23.02 3.92 -10.78
CA GLN A 3 22.05 3.76 -9.71
C GLN A 3 20.87 3.04 -10.36
N GLY A 4 20.67 1.76 -10.03
CA GLY A 4 19.44 1.08 -10.43
C GLY A 4 18.28 1.93 -9.95
N GLU A 5 17.38 2.31 -10.85
CA GLU A 5 16.18 3.04 -10.49
C GLU A 5 15.46 2.23 -9.41
N TRP A 6 15.33 2.80 -8.21
CA TRP A 6 14.49 2.21 -7.20
C TRP A 6 13.07 2.16 -7.76
N GLN A 7 12.48 0.97 -7.79
CA GLN A 7 11.09 0.77 -8.12
C GLN A 7 10.50 -0.17 -7.09
N SER A 8 9.34 0.21 -6.53
CA SER A 8 8.60 -0.70 -5.65
C SER A 8 8.14 -1.93 -6.43
N LEU A 9 8.06 -3.06 -5.74
CA LEU A 9 7.40 -4.25 -6.26
C LEU A 9 5.89 -3.99 -6.38
N ILE A 10 5.27 -4.50 -7.44
CA ILE A 10 3.80 -4.57 -7.57
C ILE A 10 3.42 -6.04 -7.59
N THR A 11 2.53 -6.41 -6.68
CA THR A 11 2.02 -7.76 -6.51
C THR A 11 0.51 -7.74 -6.72
N THR A 12 0.03 -8.55 -7.66
CA THR A 12 -1.39 -8.60 -8.06
C THR A 12 -2.12 -9.83 -7.51
N HIS A 13 -1.53 -10.53 -6.54
CA HIS A 13 -2.15 -11.68 -5.86
C HIS A 13 -2.01 -11.51 -4.34
N GLU A 14 -3.08 -11.85 -3.62
CA GLU A 14 -3.12 -11.92 -2.17
C GLU A 14 -3.25 -13.41 -1.77
N ASP A 15 -2.20 -13.96 -1.16
CA ASP A 15 -2.27 -15.26 -0.52
C ASP A 15 -2.98 -15.09 0.81
N ALA A 16 -4.27 -15.44 0.80
CA ALA A 16 -5.09 -15.42 2.00
C ALA A 16 -4.54 -16.41 3.05
N PRO A 17 -4.60 -16.05 4.34
CA PRO A 17 -4.17 -16.94 5.40
C PRO A 17 -5.12 -18.14 5.49
N CYS A 18 -4.58 -19.34 5.29
CA CYS A 18 -5.31 -20.61 5.38
C CYS A 18 -5.82 -20.91 6.80
N ASP A 19 -5.30 -20.21 7.81
CA ASP A 19 -5.31 -20.66 9.21
C ASP A 19 -5.77 -19.57 10.20
N GLY A 20 -6.52 -18.57 9.74
CA GLY A 20 -7.02 -17.48 10.59
C GLY A 20 -5.95 -16.54 11.14
N THR A 21 -4.71 -16.67 10.69
CA THR A 21 -3.59 -15.78 11.01
C THR A 21 -3.72 -14.46 10.25
N ASP A 22 -3.48 -13.32 10.89
CA ASP A 22 -3.50 -12.00 10.23
C ASP A 22 -2.21 -11.84 9.40
N ARG A 23 -2.16 -12.47 8.22
CA ARG A 23 -1.01 -12.47 7.31
C ARG A 23 -1.47 -12.17 5.88
N VAL A 24 -0.59 -11.51 5.13
CA VAL A 24 -0.74 -11.28 3.68
C VAL A 24 0.59 -11.62 3.04
N ASN A 25 0.61 -12.63 2.16
CA ASN A 25 1.83 -13.15 1.54
C ASN A 25 2.90 -13.45 2.62
N GLU A 26 4.11 -12.91 2.48
CA GLU A 26 5.23 -13.08 3.42
C GLU A 26 5.15 -12.12 4.63
N TYR A 27 4.12 -11.28 4.74
CA TYR A 27 3.98 -10.23 5.76
C TYR A 27 3.01 -10.63 6.86
N PHE A 28 3.55 -10.82 8.07
CA PHE A 28 2.78 -11.13 9.26
C PHE A 28 2.35 -9.84 9.95
N MET A 29 1.04 -9.59 10.01
CA MET A 29 0.48 -8.39 10.64
C MET A 29 0.57 -8.51 12.16
N LYS A 30 0.89 -7.39 12.82
CA LYS A 30 1.00 -7.27 14.27
C LYS A 30 0.08 -6.16 14.80
N GLU A 31 0.60 -5.33 15.71
CA GLU A 31 -0.13 -4.24 16.34
C GLU A 31 -0.58 -3.15 15.35
N SER A 32 -1.68 -2.48 15.67
CA SER A 32 -2.13 -1.29 14.95
C SER A 32 -1.27 -0.10 15.34
N LEU A 33 -0.59 0.52 14.37
CA LEU A 33 0.21 1.73 14.57
C LEU A 33 -0.64 2.99 14.50
N GLY A 34 -1.68 2.98 13.66
CA GLY A 34 -2.57 4.13 13.51
C GLY A 34 -3.80 3.85 12.68
N LYS A 35 -4.77 4.77 12.73
CA LYS A 35 -5.97 4.75 11.92
C LYS A 35 -6.23 6.17 11.40
N GLY A 36 -6.16 6.33 10.09
CA GLY A 36 -6.55 7.57 9.41
C GLY A 36 -8.00 7.53 8.95
N ALA A 37 -8.41 8.57 8.23
CA ALA A 37 -9.74 8.65 7.61
C ALA A 37 -9.98 7.55 6.57
N PHE A 38 -8.93 7.19 5.81
CA PHE A 38 -9.04 6.30 4.64
C PHE A 38 -8.29 4.99 4.77
N ALA A 39 -7.43 4.86 5.78
CA ALA A 39 -6.52 3.73 5.92
C ALA A 39 -6.31 3.35 7.38
N LYS A 40 -6.03 2.07 7.61
CA LYS A 40 -5.47 1.57 8.87
C LYS A 40 -4.02 1.21 8.65
N VAL A 41 -3.14 1.59 9.57
CA VAL A 41 -1.72 1.24 9.53
C VAL A 41 -1.43 0.23 10.62
N LYS A 42 -0.85 -0.91 10.24
CA LYS A 42 -0.36 -1.94 11.16
C LYS A 42 1.13 -2.12 11.02
N ARG A 43 1.81 -2.50 12.10
CA ARG A 43 3.16 -3.04 12.01
C ARG A 43 3.08 -4.44 11.41
N CYS A 44 4.03 -4.79 10.56
CA CYS A 44 4.16 -6.15 10.07
C CYS A 44 5.63 -6.59 10.04
N GLU A 45 5.86 -7.89 9.93
CA GLU A 45 7.18 -8.45 9.72
C GLU A 45 7.18 -9.29 8.45
N ARG A 46 8.13 -8.99 7.56
CA ARG A 46 8.41 -9.85 6.42
C ARG A 46 9.25 -11.02 6.90
N ARG A 47 8.75 -12.24 6.70
CA ARG A 47 9.47 -13.49 7.02
C ARG A 47 9.72 -14.24 5.72
N VAL A 48 10.98 -14.51 5.43
CA VAL A 48 11.42 -15.31 4.28
C VAL A 48 12.30 -16.42 4.82
N GLU A 49 12.23 -17.60 4.23
CA GLU A 49 13.09 -18.72 4.60
C GLU A 49 14.57 -18.30 4.54
N ASN A 50 15.35 -18.66 5.57
CA ASN A 50 16.78 -18.34 5.69
C ASN A 50 17.14 -16.84 5.86
N ALA A 51 16.18 -15.97 6.22
CA ALA A 51 16.44 -14.58 6.54
C ALA A 51 15.89 -14.18 7.91
N GLN A 52 16.52 -13.20 8.56
CA GLN A 52 15.99 -12.61 9.79
C GLN A 52 14.71 -11.82 9.47
N PRO A 53 13.67 -11.87 10.35
CA PRO A 53 12.47 -11.08 10.18
C PRO A 53 12.78 -9.59 10.08
N ARG A 54 12.30 -8.94 9.03
CA ARG A 54 12.47 -7.48 8.85
C ARG A 54 11.15 -6.77 9.17
N PRO A 55 11.15 -5.74 10.04
CA PRO A 55 9.94 -4.98 10.34
C PRO A 55 9.57 -4.03 9.21
N PHE A 56 8.27 -3.88 8.99
CA PHE A 56 7.64 -2.99 8.02
C PHE A 56 6.35 -2.40 8.60
N ALA A 57 5.78 -1.40 7.93
CA ALA A 57 4.44 -0.89 8.20
C ALA A 57 3.53 -1.18 6.99
N ALA A 58 2.36 -1.75 7.24
CA ALA A 58 1.34 -1.99 6.23
C ALA A 58 0.25 -0.93 6.34
N LYS A 59 0.13 -0.06 5.33
CA LYS A 59 -1.02 0.85 5.16
C LYS A 59 -2.09 0.11 4.36
N ILE A 60 -3.21 -0.17 5.01
CA ILE A 60 -4.32 -1.00 4.51
C ILE A 60 -5.49 -0.09 4.15
N MET A 61 -5.95 -0.17 2.92
CA MET A 61 -7.06 0.63 2.37
C MET A 61 -8.13 -0.27 1.75
N SER A 62 -9.39 0.17 1.71
CA SER A 62 -10.51 -0.55 1.07
C SER A 62 -10.90 0.13 -0.24
N LYS A 63 -10.87 -0.63 -1.34
CA LYS A 63 -11.21 -0.16 -2.70
C LYS A 63 -12.65 0.30 -2.78
N SER A 64 -13.58 -0.51 -2.28
CA SER A 64 -15.01 -0.16 -2.27
C SER A 64 -15.30 1.10 -1.47
N ALA A 65 -14.64 1.30 -0.32
CA ALA A 65 -14.78 2.52 0.47
C ALA A 65 -14.23 3.74 -0.30
N LEU A 66 -13.06 3.60 -0.94
CA LEU A 66 -12.42 4.66 -1.71
C LEU A 66 -13.20 5.04 -2.98
N GLN A 67 -13.73 4.06 -3.72
CA GLN A 67 -14.54 4.31 -4.93
C GLN A 67 -15.86 5.03 -4.65
N ARG A 68 -16.43 4.84 -3.46
CA ARG A 68 -17.67 5.50 -3.05
C ARG A 68 -17.48 6.98 -2.74
N MET A 69 -16.27 7.41 -2.37
CA MET A 69 -15.96 8.80 -2.11
C MET A 69 -15.55 9.47 -3.40
N LYS A 70 -16.38 10.39 -3.88
CA LYS A 70 -16.19 11.11 -5.14
C LYS A 70 -16.21 12.60 -4.87
N GLU A 71 -15.24 13.28 -5.46
CA GLU A 71 -15.19 14.74 -5.51
C GLU A 71 -15.40 15.18 -6.97
N TYR A 72 -16.20 16.22 -7.17
CA TYR A 72 -16.44 16.79 -8.49
C TYR A 72 -15.50 17.99 -8.67
N VAL A 73 -14.46 17.79 -9.46
CA VAL A 73 -13.45 18.81 -9.76
C VAL A 73 -13.69 19.41 -11.14
N ARG A 74 -13.42 20.71 -11.27
CA ARG A 74 -13.54 21.42 -12.54
C ARG A 74 -12.27 21.24 -13.35
N VAL A 75 -12.41 20.74 -14.58
CA VAL A 75 -11.30 20.56 -15.53
C VAL A 75 -11.65 21.33 -16.80
N GLY A 76 -11.10 22.54 -16.92
CA GLY A 76 -11.46 23.49 -17.97
C GLY A 76 -12.94 23.88 -17.91
N GLU A 77 -13.67 23.66 -19.01
CA GLU A 77 -15.10 23.96 -19.10
C GLU A 77 -16.00 22.83 -18.58
N SER A 78 -15.43 21.66 -18.25
CA SER A 78 -16.18 20.46 -17.86
C SER A 78 -15.98 20.08 -16.38
N MET A 79 -16.94 19.35 -15.81
CA MET A 79 -16.83 18.76 -14.47
C MET A 79 -16.45 17.28 -14.59
N ARG A 80 -15.45 16.85 -13.81
CA ARG A 80 -15.02 15.45 -13.72
C ARG A 80 -15.20 14.95 -12.29
N ALA A 81 -15.76 13.75 -12.14
CA ALA A 81 -15.73 13.05 -10.87
C ALA A 81 -14.34 12.39 -10.70
N VAL A 82 -13.66 12.71 -9.62
CA VAL A 82 -12.41 12.05 -9.19
C VAL A 82 -12.72 11.29 -7.91
N THR A 83 -12.35 10.01 -7.88
CA THR A 83 -12.59 9.16 -6.72
C THR A 83 -11.40 9.21 -5.76
N ALA A 84 -11.61 8.88 -4.48
CA ALA A 84 -10.50 8.72 -3.55
C ALA A 84 -9.56 7.57 -3.97
N LEU A 85 -10.05 6.59 -4.74
CA LEU A 85 -9.21 5.52 -5.30
C LEU A 85 -8.25 6.09 -6.36
N ASP A 86 -8.74 6.97 -7.24
CA ASP A 86 -7.91 7.62 -8.27
C ASP A 86 -6.76 8.41 -7.61
N ASN A 87 -7.05 9.11 -6.51
CA ASN A 87 -6.04 9.83 -5.74
C ASN A 87 -5.01 8.89 -5.10
N VAL A 88 -5.44 7.72 -4.60
CA VAL A 88 -4.54 6.71 -4.04
C VAL A 88 -3.64 6.10 -5.11
N GLU A 89 -4.17 5.83 -6.30
CA GLU A 89 -3.37 5.33 -7.43
C GLU A 89 -2.29 6.34 -7.84
N ALA A 90 -2.64 7.63 -7.90
CA ALA A 90 -1.68 8.71 -8.14
C ALA A 90 -0.64 8.85 -7.00
N GLU A 91 -1.06 8.75 -5.74
CA GLU A 91 -0.16 8.75 -4.58
C GLU A 91 0.86 7.60 -4.68
N ILE A 92 0.39 6.39 -5.02
CA ILE A 92 1.24 5.23 -5.24
C ILE A 92 2.25 5.53 -6.35
N GLU A 93 1.81 6.00 -7.52
CA GLU A 93 2.70 6.29 -8.65
C GLU A 93 3.85 7.22 -8.27
N VAL A 94 3.55 8.30 -7.52
CA VAL A 94 4.58 9.20 -6.99
C VAL A 94 5.51 8.46 -6.02
N MET A 95 4.95 7.79 -5.01
CA MET A 95 5.73 7.10 -3.97
C MET A 95 6.67 6.03 -4.53
N ARG A 96 6.32 5.39 -5.66
CA ARG A 96 7.16 4.38 -6.32
C ARG A 96 8.49 4.93 -6.83
N THR A 97 8.52 6.23 -7.16
CA THR A 97 9.70 6.92 -7.70
C THR A 97 10.56 7.58 -6.62
N LEU A 98 10.05 7.71 -5.40
CA LEU A 98 10.73 8.40 -4.32
C LEU A 98 11.75 7.49 -3.63
N TYR A 99 13.03 7.87 -3.69
CA TYR A 99 14.10 7.20 -2.96
C TYR A 99 15.00 8.24 -2.27
N HIS A 100 14.76 8.47 -0.99
CA HIS A 100 15.54 9.44 -0.21
C HIS A 100 15.55 9.09 1.28
N ARG A 101 16.68 9.32 1.96
CA ARG A 101 16.88 9.01 3.40
C ARG A 101 15.87 9.62 4.37
N ASN A 102 15.18 10.68 3.96
CA ASN A 102 14.20 11.41 4.78
C ASN A 102 12.76 11.24 4.26
N ILE A 103 12.54 10.30 3.33
CA ILE A 103 11.23 9.96 2.79
C ILE A 103 11.02 8.47 3.05
N VAL A 104 9.86 8.11 3.61
CA VAL A 104 9.51 6.72 3.85
C VAL A 104 9.46 5.97 2.52
N LEU A 105 10.20 4.87 2.43
CA LEU A 105 10.28 4.07 1.21
C LEU A 105 9.05 3.16 1.07
N LEU A 106 8.45 3.18 -0.12
CA LEU A 106 7.45 2.21 -0.54
C LEU A 106 8.16 0.97 -1.11
N PHE A 107 8.10 -0.13 -0.37
CA PHE A 107 8.77 -1.38 -0.71
C PHE A 107 7.96 -2.22 -1.70
N GLU A 108 6.68 -2.41 -1.41
CA GLU A 108 5.79 -3.27 -2.19
C GLU A 108 4.34 -2.75 -2.13
N VAL A 109 3.63 -2.88 -3.25
CA VAL A 109 2.19 -2.63 -3.34
C VAL A 109 1.51 -3.95 -3.67
N ILE A 110 0.66 -4.42 -2.76
CA ILE A 110 -0.15 -5.63 -2.96
C ILE A 110 -1.58 -5.16 -3.29
N ASN A 111 -1.98 -5.36 -4.54
CA ASN A 111 -3.30 -5.00 -5.05
C ASN A 111 -3.85 -6.16 -5.89
N ASP A 112 -4.49 -7.11 -5.21
CA ASP A 112 -5.20 -8.20 -5.87
C ASP A 112 -6.55 -7.70 -6.42
N PRO A 113 -6.83 -7.84 -7.72
CA PRO A 113 -8.12 -7.44 -8.29
C PRO A 113 -9.33 -8.16 -7.68
N GLY A 114 -9.15 -9.36 -7.13
CA GLY A 114 -10.18 -10.15 -6.43
C GLY A 114 -10.37 -9.80 -4.96
N SER A 115 -9.44 -9.07 -4.33
CA SER A 115 -9.56 -8.58 -2.95
C SER A 115 -10.16 -7.18 -2.90
N ASP A 116 -10.88 -6.80 -1.84
CA ASP A 116 -11.29 -5.40 -1.62
C ASP A 116 -10.14 -4.53 -1.09
N LYS A 117 -9.07 -5.13 -0.56
CA LYS A 117 -8.02 -4.39 0.12
C LYS A 117 -6.86 -4.04 -0.81
N ILE A 118 -6.19 -2.95 -0.50
CA ILE A 118 -4.88 -2.59 -1.05
C ILE A 118 -3.92 -2.45 0.14
N TYR A 119 -2.74 -3.04 0.01
CA TYR A 119 -1.68 -2.96 1.02
C TYR A 119 -0.47 -2.23 0.44
N LEU A 120 -0.05 -1.17 1.12
CA LEU A 120 1.21 -0.48 0.85
C LEU A 120 2.19 -0.89 1.95
N ILE A 121 3.23 -1.62 1.58
CA ILE A 121 4.30 -2.06 2.46
C ILE A 121 5.37 -0.97 2.49
N LEU A 122 5.49 -0.33 3.65
CA LEU A 122 6.34 0.82 3.89
C LEU A 122 7.47 0.45 4.85
N GLU A 123 8.60 1.13 4.71
CA GLU A 123 9.65 1.09 5.73
C GLU A 123 9.11 1.43 7.12
N TYR A 124 9.53 0.66 8.13
CA TYR A 124 9.23 0.93 9.53
C TYR A 124 10.39 1.69 10.18
N ILE A 125 10.07 2.85 10.76
CA ILE A 125 10.99 3.79 11.42
C ILE A 125 10.85 3.78 12.93
#